data_AF-A0A3M2FX36-F1
#
_entry.id   AF-A0A3M2FX36-F1
#
_cell.length_a   1.000
_cell.length_b   1.000
_cell.length_c   1.000
_cell.angle_alpha   90.00
_cell.angle_beta   90.00
_cell.angle_gamma   90.00
#
_symmetry.space_group_name_H-M   'P 1'
#
loop_
_entity.id
_entity.type
_entity.pdbx_description
1 polymer ?
#
loop_
_entity_poly.entity_id
_entity_poly.type
_entity_poly.pdbx_seq_one_letter_code
_entity_poly.pdbx_strand_id
1 'polypeptide(L)'
;MTREKWYKHAVRKLAGGYVLIVNAERKNANFFKPGKGFEMCAYNTARELIRSGAVVQTRMHYRGAQYELADLSLLQEGPLPAPARRDEDDEDDPLIEQIGDLEDSSALEPDV
;
A
#
# COMPACT_ATOMS: atom_id res chain seq x y z
N MET A 1 -24.59 12.90 -10.62
CA MET A 1 -24.66 11.45 -10.30
C MET A 1 -24.65 11.30 -8.78
N THR A 2 -25.56 10.52 -8.20
CA THR A 2 -25.55 10.21 -6.76
C THR A 2 -24.46 9.18 -6.43
N ARG A 3 -23.99 9.15 -5.17
CA ARG A 3 -22.94 8.23 -4.69
C ARG A 3 -23.24 6.76 -5.01
N GLU A 4 -24.49 6.32 -4.85
CA GLU A 4 -24.94 4.96 -5.18
C GLU A 4 -24.88 4.65 -6.69
N LYS A 5 -25.16 5.64 -7.55
CA LYS A 5 -25.08 5.45 -9.02
C LYS A 5 -23.63 5.24 -9.46
N TRP A 6 -22.69 5.94 -8.83
CA TRP A 6 -21.26 5.74 -9.06
C TRP A 6 -20.79 4.37 -8.61
N TYR A 7 -21.24 3.94 -7.42
CA TYR A 7 -20.93 2.62 -6.90
C TYR A 7 -21.38 1.50 -7.85
N LYS A 8 -22.66 1.52 -8.25
CA LYS A 8 -23.21 0.53 -9.20
C LYS A 8 -22.49 0.56 -10.55
N HIS A 9 -22.08 1.74 -11.02
CA HIS A 9 -21.33 1.89 -12.26
C HIS A 9 -19.93 1.27 -12.16
N ALA A 10 -19.19 1.58 -11.09
CA ALA A 10 -17.85 1.06 -10.86
C ALA A 10 -17.85 -0.47 -10.68
N VAL A 11 -18.79 -1.01 -9.90
CA VAL A 11 -18.95 -2.46 -9.74
C VAL A 11 -19.24 -3.13 -11.08
N ARG A 12 -20.14 -2.55 -11.90
CA ARG A 12 -20.43 -3.09 -13.25
C ARG A 12 -19.20 -3.06 -14.17
N LYS A 13 -18.35 -2.02 -14.07
CA LYS A 13 -17.08 -1.96 -14.80
C LYS A 13 -16.14 -3.07 -14.34
N LEU A 14 -15.92 -3.20 -13.04
CA LEU A 14 -15.02 -4.21 -12.49
C LEU A 14 -15.48 -5.63 -12.82
N ALA A 15 -16.78 -5.92 -12.66
CA ALA A 15 -17.38 -7.19 -13.09
C ALA A 15 -17.23 -7.46 -14.60
N GLY A 16 -17.09 -6.40 -15.41
CA GLY A 16 -16.80 -6.48 -16.83
C GLY A 16 -15.32 -6.75 -17.17
N GLY A 17 -14.48 -7.08 -16.19
CA GLY A 17 -13.05 -7.37 -16.34
C GLY A 17 -12.17 -6.12 -16.41
N TYR A 18 -12.65 -4.99 -15.87
CA TYR A 18 -11.78 -3.83 -15.62
C TYR A 18 -11.14 -4.00 -14.24
N VAL A 19 -9.96 -3.43 -14.09
CA VAL A 19 -9.26 -3.28 -12.81
C VAL A 19 -9.15 -1.79 -12.49
N LEU A 20 -9.22 -1.44 -11.22
CA LEU A 20 -9.06 -0.07 -10.76
C LEU A 20 -7.58 0.16 -10.38
N ILE A 21 -6.92 1.11 -11.01
CA ILE A 21 -5.53 1.47 -10.70
C ILE A 21 -5.54 2.82 -10.00
N VAL A 22 -5.00 2.87 -8.79
CA VAL A 22 -4.98 4.07 -7.95
C VAL A 22 -3.54 4.44 -7.62
N ASN A 23 -3.19 5.68 -7.92
CA ASN A 23 -1.94 6.29 -7.51
C ASN A 23 -2.22 7.32 -6.41
N ALA A 24 -1.80 7.01 -5.19
CA ALA A 24 -2.03 7.87 -4.03
C ALA A 24 -1.17 9.15 -4.05
N GLU A 25 0.04 9.08 -4.63
CA GLU A 25 0.98 10.21 -4.73
C GLU A 25 0.45 11.29 -5.67
N ARG A 26 0.08 10.86 -6.87
CA ARG A 26 -0.42 11.74 -7.93
C ARG A 26 -1.92 12.02 -7.81
N LYS A 27 -2.59 11.45 -6.79
CA LYS A 27 -4.04 11.54 -6.56
C LYS A 27 -4.85 11.23 -7.84
N ASN A 28 -4.47 10.15 -8.51
CA ASN A 28 -5.03 9.75 -9.81
C ASN A 28 -5.65 8.35 -9.70
N ALA A 29 -6.77 8.12 -10.37
CA ALA A 29 -7.36 6.80 -10.51
C ALA A 29 -7.82 6.53 -11.95
N ASN A 30 -7.66 5.30 -12.43
CA ASN A 30 -8.14 4.89 -13.75
C ASN A 30 -8.71 3.47 -13.69
N PHE A 31 -9.73 3.21 -14.49
CA PHE A 31 -10.12 1.85 -14.82
C PHE A 31 -9.28 1.37 -16.01
N PHE A 32 -8.68 0.20 -15.90
CA PHE A 32 -7.91 -0.41 -16.97
C PHE A 32 -8.56 -1.73 -17.37
N LYS A 33 -8.69 -1.99 -18.68
CA LYS A 33 -9.08 -3.31 -19.19
C LYS A 33 -8.14 -3.74 -20.30
N PRO A 34 -7.57 -4.96 -20.24
CA PRO A 34 -6.79 -5.52 -21.35
C PRO A 34 -7.59 -5.46 -22.66
N GLY A 35 -6.97 -4.93 -23.72
CA GLY A 35 -7.60 -4.77 -25.03
C GLY A 35 -8.50 -3.54 -25.21
N LYS A 36 -8.85 -2.82 -24.14
CA LYS A 36 -9.62 -1.57 -24.22
C LYS A 36 -8.85 -0.33 -23.73
N GLY A 37 -7.88 -0.51 -22.85
CA GLY A 37 -7.02 0.56 -22.35
C GLY A 37 -7.56 1.22 -21.07
N PHE A 38 -7.20 2.49 -20.88
CA PHE A 38 -7.49 3.26 -19.67
C PHE A 38 -8.74 4.13 -19.84
N GLU A 39 -9.59 4.11 -18.83
CA GLU A 39 -10.70 5.03 -18.65
C GLU A 39 -10.51 5.81 -17.36
N MET A 40 -10.82 7.11 -17.40
CA MET A 40 -10.60 8.00 -16.26
C MET A 40 -11.54 7.66 -15.11
N CYS A 41 -11.02 7.59 -13.88
CA CYS A 41 -11.80 7.45 -12.66
C CYS A 41 -11.50 8.63 -11.72
N ALA A 42 -12.53 9.20 -11.10
CA ALA A 42 -12.30 10.23 -10.10
C ALA A 42 -11.62 9.62 -8.87
N TYR A 43 -10.50 10.23 -8.43
CA TYR A 43 -9.74 9.73 -7.29
C TYR A 43 -10.57 9.63 -6.00
N ASN A 44 -11.49 10.57 -5.77
CA ASN A 44 -12.41 10.51 -4.63
C ASN A 44 -13.31 9.27 -4.69
N THR A 45 -13.84 8.93 -5.87
CA THR A 45 -14.66 7.73 -6.07
C THR A 45 -13.83 6.46 -5.84
N ALA A 46 -12.59 6.42 -6.32
CA ALA A 46 -11.70 5.30 -6.08
C ALA A 46 -11.42 5.11 -4.58
N ARG A 47 -11.16 6.18 -3.84
CA ARG A 47 -11.00 6.13 -2.37
C ARG A 47 -12.25 5.65 -1.67
N GLU A 48 -13.43 6.05 -2.12
CA GLU A 48 -14.69 5.57 -1.56
C GLU A 48 -14.89 4.08 -1.79
N LEU A 49 -14.57 3.56 -2.98
CA LEU A 49 -14.64 2.12 -3.29
C LEU A 49 -13.70 1.29 -2.42
N ILE A 50 -12.48 1.79 -2.20
CA ILE A 50 -11.51 1.16 -1.30
C ILE A 50 -12.03 1.19 0.13
N ARG A 51 -12.49 2.35 0.62
CA ARG A 51 -13.01 2.51 1.98
C ARG A 51 -14.25 1.65 2.24
N SER A 52 -15.10 1.44 1.24
CA SER A 52 -16.29 0.60 1.38
C SER A 52 -15.99 -0.89 1.32
N GLY A 53 -14.74 -1.30 1.09
CA GLY A 53 -14.36 -2.71 0.92
C GLY A 53 -14.91 -3.33 -0.37
N ALA A 54 -15.35 -2.51 -1.33
CA ALA A 54 -15.93 -3.00 -2.59
C ALA A 54 -14.84 -3.52 -3.53
N VAL A 55 -13.61 -3.04 -3.33
CA VAL A 55 -12.45 -3.44 -4.10
C VAL A 55 -11.32 -3.81 -3.15
N VAL A 56 -10.57 -4.83 -3.52
CA VAL A 56 -9.40 -5.31 -2.79
C VAL A 56 -8.15 -5.10 -3.62
N GLN A 57 -7.08 -4.67 -2.98
CA GLN A 57 -5.80 -4.53 -3.66
C GLN A 57 -5.30 -5.94 -4.00
N THR A 58 -5.09 -6.21 -5.28
CA THR A 58 -4.62 -7.52 -5.74
C THR A 58 -3.15 -7.49 -6.11
N ARG A 59 -2.69 -6.42 -6.76
CA ARG A 59 -1.33 -6.33 -7.32
C ARG A 59 -0.81 -4.90 -7.30
N MET A 60 0.49 -4.75 -7.50
CA MET A 60 1.10 -3.48 -7.84
C MET A 60 1.26 -3.36 -9.35
N HIS A 61 0.82 -2.25 -9.93
CA HIS A 61 1.02 -1.90 -11.33
C HIS A 61 2.04 -0.76 -11.43
N TYR A 62 2.75 -0.64 -12.57
CA TYR A 62 3.76 0.42 -12.77
C TYR A 62 3.20 1.86 -12.68
N ARG A 63 1.86 2.02 -12.64
CA ARG A 63 1.16 3.30 -12.47
C ARG A 63 0.57 3.50 -11.08
N GLY A 64 0.55 2.47 -10.23
CA GLY A 64 -0.06 2.52 -8.89
C GLY A 64 -0.60 1.17 -8.43
N ALA A 65 -1.28 1.16 -7.30
CA ALA A 65 -1.90 -0.04 -6.76
C ALA A 65 -3.11 -0.46 -7.60
N GLN A 66 -3.18 -1.75 -7.96
CA GLN A 66 -4.27 -2.36 -8.70
C GLN A 66 -5.26 -2.99 -7.72
N TYR A 67 -6.53 -2.66 -7.91
CA TYR A 67 -7.66 -3.13 -7.13
C TYR A 67 -8.66 -3.83 -8.04
N GLU A 68 -9.17 -4.96 -7.58
CA GLU A 68 -10.20 -5.73 -8.26
C GLU A 68 -11.46 -5.78 -7.40
N LEU A 69 -12.58 -6.16 -8.00
CA LEU A 69 -13.83 -6.31 -7.26
C LEU A 69 -13.62 -7.31 -6.12
N ALA A 70 -14.00 -6.93 -4.90
CA ALA A 70 -14.00 -7.86 -3.78
C ALA A 70 -14.96 -9.00 -4.10
N ASP A 71 -14.45 -10.23 -4.12
CA ASP A 71 -15.33 -11.38 -4.14
C ASP A 71 -16.02 -11.43 -2.76
N LEU A 72 -17.34 -11.26 -2.75
CA LEU A 72 -18.12 -11.24 -1.52
C LEU A 72 -18.01 -12.58 -0.75
N SER A 73 -17.58 -13.66 -1.41
CA SER A 73 -17.27 -14.94 -0.78
C SER A 73 -15.86 -15.01 -0.17
N LEU A 74 -14.96 -14.09 -0.53
CA LEU A 74 -13.59 -13.99 0.02
C LEU A 74 -13.42 -12.89 1.07
N LEU A 75 -14.46 -12.10 1.36
CA LEU A 75 -14.44 -11.10 2.45
C LEU A 75 -14.49 -11.72 3.86
N GLN A 76 -14.40 -13.04 3.96
CA GLN A 76 -14.17 -13.74 5.22
C GLN A 76 -12.69 -13.58 5.62
N GLU A 77 -12.42 -12.47 6.31
CA GLU A 77 -11.40 -12.34 7.37
C GLU A 77 -9.96 -12.76 6.99
N GLY A 78 -9.34 -12.03 6.07
CA GLY A 78 -7.88 -11.98 5.94
C GLY A 78 -7.35 -10.67 6.50
N PRO A 79 -6.28 -10.66 7.34
CA PRO A 79 -5.70 -9.42 7.84
C PRO A 79 -5.30 -8.54 6.65
N LEU A 80 -5.83 -7.31 6.63
CA LEU A 80 -5.50 -6.29 5.63
C LEU A 80 -3.96 -6.17 5.58
N PRO A 81 -3.33 -6.33 4.40
CA PRO A 81 -1.92 -6.04 4.28
C PRO A 81 -1.71 -4.58 4.71
N ALA A 82 -0.85 -4.39 5.71
CA ALA A 82 -0.50 -3.06 6.18
C ALA A 82 -0.07 -2.20 4.98
N PRO A 83 -0.47 -0.92 4.91
CA PRO A 83 -0.01 -0.05 3.84
C PRO A 83 1.51 -0.11 3.81
N ALA A 84 2.08 -0.46 2.65
CA ALA A 84 3.52 -0.48 2.44
C ALA A 84 4.06 0.88 2.94
N ARG A 85 4.81 0.82 4.04
CA ARG A 85 5.61 1.96 4.49
C ARG A 85 6.53 2.27 3.32
N ARG A 86 6.55 3.53 2.91
CA ARG A 86 7.56 4.00 1.97
C ARG A 86 8.89 3.89 2.71
N ASP A 87 9.72 2.94 2.30
CA ASP A 87 11.15 2.98 2.57
C ASP A 87 11.70 4.16 1.74
N GLU A 88 11.65 5.35 2.33
CA GLU A 88 12.54 6.46 2.03
C GLU A 88 13.40 6.68 3.27
N ASP A 89 14.23 5.68 3.60
CA ASP A 89 15.38 5.85 4.49
C ASP A 89 16.62 5.44 3.67
N ASP A 90 17.13 6.45 3.00
CA ASP A 90 18.47 6.51 2.43
C ASP A 90 19.46 6.56 3.61
N GLU A 91 20.47 5.70 3.57
CA GLU A 91 21.78 5.83 4.24
C GLU A 91 21.81 5.81 5.79
N ASP A 92 22.10 4.65 6.38
CA ASP A 92 23.17 4.54 7.39
C ASP A 92 23.60 3.07 7.62
N ASP A 93 24.92 2.90 7.63
CA ASP A 93 25.72 1.67 7.53
C ASP A 93 25.59 0.74 8.77
N PRO A 94 25.58 -0.61 8.62
CA PRO A 94 25.49 -1.53 9.75
C PRO A 94 26.88 -1.83 10.35
N LEU A 95 27.30 -1.08 11.37
CA LEU A 95 28.46 -1.42 12.19
C LEU A 95 27.99 -1.99 13.54
N ILE A 96 27.80 -3.31 13.57
CA ILE A 96 27.71 -4.10 14.79
C ILE A 96 29.06 -4.78 15.00
N GLU A 97 29.83 -4.33 16.00
CA GLU A 97 30.78 -5.20 16.70
C GLU A 97 30.50 -5.09 18.21
N GLN A 98 29.95 -6.17 18.76
CA GLN A 98 29.59 -6.35 20.15
C GLN A 98 30.55 -7.37 20.77
N ILE A 99 31.51 -6.93 21.59
CA ILE A 99 32.17 -7.71 22.65
C ILE A 99 32.83 -6.66 23.57
N GLY A 100 32.56 -6.48 24.86
CA GLY A 100 32.18 -7.45 25.89
C GLY A 100 33.39 -7.73 26.78
N ASP A 101 33.55 -6.92 27.83
CA ASP A 101 34.25 -7.18 29.11
C ASP A 101 35.78 -7.40 29.11
N LEU A 102 36.51 -6.61 29.92
CA LEU A 102 37.62 -7.07 30.77
C LEU A 102 38.16 -5.91 31.64
N GLU A 103 37.96 -6.08 32.94
CA GLU A 103 38.74 -5.64 34.10
C GLU A 103 39.88 -4.61 33.89
N ASP A 104 39.85 -3.51 34.65
CA ASP A 104 41.09 -3.00 35.23
C ASP A 104 40.86 -2.49 36.66
N SER A 105 41.62 -3.11 37.55
CA SER A 105 41.67 -2.87 38.98
C SER A 105 42.73 -1.82 39.30
N SER A 106 42.54 -1.11 40.42
CA SER A 106 43.57 -0.39 41.18
C SER A 106 44.02 0.99 40.65
N ALA A 107 43.33 2.03 41.10
CA ALA A 107 43.94 3.35 41.27
C ALA A 107 44.82 3.34 42.53
N LEU A 108 46.11 3.06 42.36
CA LEU A 108 47.17 3.34 43.34
C LEU A 108 47.83 4.66 42.95
N GLU A 109 47.74 5.66 43.83
CA GLU A 109 48.49 6.90 43.73
C GLU A 109 50.00 6.63 43.80
N PRO A 110 50.82 7.43 43.09
CA PRO A 110 52.13 7.74 43.63
C PRO A 110 52.43 9.24 43.67
N ASP A 111 52.85 9.63 44.86
CA ASP A 111 53.61 10.80 45.28
C ASP A 111 54.99 10.83 44.57
N VAL A 112 55.33 11.95 43.92
CA VAL A 112 56.72 12.47 43.77
C VAL A 112 56.72 13.94 43.37
#